data_AF-A0A8T4JLM1-F1
#
_entry.id   AF-A0A8T4JLM1-F1
#
_cell.length_a   1.000
_cell.length_b   1.000
_cell.length_c   1.000
_cell.angle_alpha   90.00
_cell.angle_beta   90.00
_cell.angle_gamma   90.00
#
_symmetry.space_group_name_H-M   'P 1'
#
loop_
_entity.id
_entity.type
_entity.pdbx_description
1 polymer ?
#
loop_
_entity_poly.entity_id
_entity_poly.type
_entity_poly.pdbx_seq_one_letter_code
_entity_poly.pdbx_strand_id
1 'polypeptide(L)'
;MKKALKGVSHIFIFLITANFISYLIRLIYARNLTTIEYGLFYAVVTFISFLTIFKEFGLNETLTKFISKFLVQKEYLSIKNSMIIAFVIQFVATGFISLIIIIFADYLAVNYFHSNLASPVLKLLAFAFWFDSLTVV
;
A
#
# COMPACT_ATOMS: atom_id res chain seq x y z
N MET A 1 4.54 -4.07 31.07
CA MET A 1 4.34 -5.28 30.23
C MET A 1 2.89 -5.49 29.80
N LYS A 2 1.88 -5.52 30.69
CA LYS A 2 0.46 -5.80 30.33
C LYS A 2 -0.15 -4.87 29.26
N LYS A 3 0.16 -3.56 29.24
CA LYS A 3 -0.33 -2.61 28.23
C LYS A 3 0.28 -2.84 26.83
N ALA A 4 1.56 -3.18 26.75
CA ALA A 4 2.23 -3.50 25.49
C ALA A 4 1.68 -4.80 24.89
N LEU A 5 1.49 -5.84 25.72
CA LEU A 5 0.87 -7.10 25.32
C LEU A 5 -0.55 -6.91 24.75
N LYS A 6 -1.36 -6.02 25.34
CA LYS A 6 -2.70 -5.73 24.85
C LYS A 6 -2.66 -5.01 23.49
N GLY A 7 -1.72 -4.10 23.25
CA GLY A 7 -1.57 -3.46 21.93
C GLY A 7 -1.17 -4.46 20.84
N VAL A 8 -0.15 -5.28 21.12
CA VAL A 8 0.35 -6.30 20.20
C VAL A 8 -0.71 -7.34 19.88
N SER A 9 -1.53 -7.76 20.86
CA SER A 9 -2.58 -8.76 20.62
C SER A 9 -3.63 -8.27 19.62
N HIS A 10 -3.99 -6.98 19.64
CA HIS A 10 -4.96 -6.43 18.69
C HIS A 10 -4.37 -6.43 17.27
N ILE A 11 -3.15 -5.93 17.11
CA ILE A 11 -2.44 -5.94 15.82
C ILE A 11 -2.35 -7.37 15.28
N PHE A 12 -2.02 -8.33 16.13
CA PHE A 12 -1.89 -9.73 15.74
C PHE A 12 -3.22 -10.34 15.25
N ILE A 13 -4.33 -10.06 15.92
CA ILE A 13 -5.67 -10.54 15.51
C ILE A 13 -6.05 -9.95 14.15
N PHE A 14 -5.81 -8.65 13.94
CA PHE A 14 -6.07 -8.00 12.65
C PHE A 14 -5.19 -8.58 11.53
N LEU A 15 -3.91 -8.86 11.80
CA LEU A 15 -3.01 -9.48 10.83
C LEU A 15 -3.46 -10.89 10.43
N ILE A 16 -3.85 -11.73 11.39
CA ILE A 16 -4.38 -13.07 11.08
C ILE A 16 -5.64 -12.95 10.22
N THR A 17 -6.55 -12.06 10.60
CA THR A 17 -7.81 -11.87 9.89
C THR A 17 -7.58 -11.36 8.46
N ALA A 18 -6.70 -10.39 8.28
CA ALA A 18 -6.33 -9.86 6.96
C ALA A 18 -5.71 -10.93 6.06
N ASN A 19 -4.78 -11.73 6.60
CA ASN A 19 -4.16 -12.83 5.84
C ASN A 19 -5.18 -13.92 5.48
N PHE A 20 -6.08 -14.26 6.39
CA PHE A 20 -7.14 -15.22 6.13
C PHE A 20 -8.07 -14.75 5.01
N ILE A 21 -8.51 -13.49 5.04
CA ILE A 21 -9.33 -12.89 3.98
C ILE A 21 -8.57 -12.89 2.64
N SER A 22 -7.31 -12.48 2.64
CA SER A 22 -6.45 -12.47 1.44
C SER A 22 -6.35 -13.87 0.81
N TYR A 23 -6.21 -14.92 1.63
CA TYR A 23 -6.19 -16.29 1.16
C TYR A 23 -7.53 -16.74 0.55
N LEU A 24 -8.66 -16.35 1.15
CA LEU A 24 -9.98 -16.66 0.58
C LEU A 24 -10.18 -15.99 -0.78
N ILE A 25 -9.76 -14.72 -0.93
CA ILE A 25 -9.80 -14.01 -2.22
C ILE A 25 -8.95 -14.75 -3.26
N ARG A 26 -7.76 -15.20 -2.87
CA ARG A 26 -6.88 -15.99 -3.74
C ARG A 26 -7.55 -17.28 -4.22
N LEU A 27 -8.25 -17.99 -3.33
CA LEU A 27 -8.98 -19.21 -3.67
C LEU A 27 -10.12 -18.92 -4.66
N ILE A 28 -10.90 -17.85 -4.42
CA ILE A 28 -11.97 -17.41 -5.31
C ILE A 28 -11.39 -17.11 -6.71
N TYR A 29 -10.29 -16.37 -6.79
CA TYR A 29 -9.64 -16.05 -8.06
C TYR A 29 -9.10 -17.29 -8.78
N ALA A 30 -8.43 -18.19 -8.06
CA ALA A 30 -7.91 -19.42 -8.65
C ALA A 30 -8.99 -20.34 -9.22
N ARG A 31 -10.22 -20.27 -8.69
CA ARG A 31 -11.36 -21.07 -9.15
C ARG A 31 -12.15 -20.42 -10.29
N ASN A 32 -12.20 -19.09 -10.36
CA ASN A 32 -13.03 -18.37 -11.33
C ASN A 32 -12.26 -17.85 -12.55
N LEU A 33 -10.95 -17.61 -12.42
CA LEU A 33 -10.10 -17.11 -13.50
C LEU A 33 -9.38 -18.27 -14.20
N THR A 34 -9.07 -18.08 -15.47
CA THR A 34 -8.15 -18.98 -16.17
C THR A 34 -6.73 -18.84 -15.59
N THR A 35 -5.89 -19.86 -15.76
CA THR A 35 -4.50 -19.84 -15.27
C THR A 35 -3.72 -18.63 -15.78
N ILE A 36 -4.00 -18.19 -17.02
CA ILE A 36 -3.35 -17.03 -17.65
C ILE A 36 -3.79 -15.74 -16.97
N GLU A 37 -5.09 -15.54 -16.76
CA GLU A 37 -5.63 -14.33 -16.13
C GLU A 37 -5.23 -14.23 -14.65
N TYR A 38 -5.24 -15.36 -13.94
CA TYR A 38 -4.78 -15.43 -12.56
C TYR A 38 -3.29 -15.07 -12.44
N GLY A 39 -2.45 -15.64 -13.30
CA GLY A 39 -1.02 -15.35 -13.34
C GLY A 39 -0.75 -13.87 -13.67
N LEU A 40 -1.47 -13.33 -14.65
CA LEU A 40 -1.37 -11.92 -15.03
C LEU A 40 -1.75 -10.98 -13.89
N PHE A 41 -2.89 -11.25 -13.24
CA PHE A 41 -3.37 -10.43 -12.12
C PHE A 41 -2.32 -10.38 -11.01
N TYR A 42 -1.81 -11.53 -10.57
CA TYR A 42 -0.81 -11.57 -9.51
C TYR A 42 0.55 -10.99 -9.95
N ALA A 43 0.93 -11.10 -11.22
CA ALA A 43 2.13 -10.43 -11.73
C ALA A 43 2.02 -8.91 -11.61
N VAL A 44 0.86 -8.34 -11.97
CA VAL A 44 0.62 -6.89 -11.82
C VAL A 44 0.56 -6.50 -10.33
N VAL A 45 -0.11 -7.30 -9.48
CA VAL A 45 -0.12 -7.08 -8.02
C VAL A 45 1.29 -7.06 -7.45
N THR A 46 2.14 -8.00 -7.84
CA THR A 46 3.55 -8.04 -7.40
C THR A 46 4.33 -6.83 -7.90
N PHE A 47 4.12 -6.41 -9.15
CA PHE A 47 4.73 -5.20 -9.70
C PHE A 47 4.36 -3.95 -8.89
N ILE A 48 3.07 -3.76 -8.59
CA ILE A 48 2.61 -2.63 -7.76
C ILE A 48 3.11 -2.75 -6.31
N SER A 49 3.14 -3.96 -5.75
CA SER A 49 3.66 -4.23 -4.40
C SER A 49 5.16 -4.00 -4.29
N PHE A 50 5.91 -4.08 -5.39
CA PHE A 50 7.32 -3.68 -5.39
C PHE A 50 7.45 -2.15 -5.23
N LEU A 51 6.50 -1.39 -5.78
CA LEU A 51 6.52 0.07 -5.72
C LEU A 51 6.14 0.64 -4.34
N THR A 52 5.47 -0.13 -3.48
CA THR A 52 5.18 0.30 -2.10
C THR A 52 6.45 0.51 -1.26
N ILE A 53 7.58 -0.11 -1.61
CA ILE A 53 8.86 0.16 -0.96
C ILE A 53 9.24 1.65 -1.09
N PHE A 54 8.92 2.26 -2.24
CA PHE A 54 9.14 3.69 -2.50
C PHE A 54 8.02 4.59 -1.95
N LYS A 55 6.89 4.04 -1.49
CA LYS A 55 5.82 4.85 -0.86
C LYS A 55 6.28 5.41 0.48
N GLU A 56 6.97 4.61 1.28
CA GLU A 56 7.17 4.94 2.69
C GLU A 56 8.45 5.75 2.95
N PHE A 57 9.52 5.56 2.17
CA PHE A 57 10.81 6.28 2.32
C PHE A 57 11.27 6.48 3.79
N GLY A 58 10.97 5.55 4.70
CA GLY A 58 11.30 5.67 6.13
C GLY A 58 10.50 6.70 6.93
N LEU A 59 9.44 7.29 6.35
CA LEU A 59 8.56 8.27 7.00
C LEU A 59 7.84 7.66 8.21
N ASN A 60 7.42 6.39 8.15
CA ASN A 60 6.71 5.73 9.23
C ASN A 60 7.56 5.61 10.51
N GLU A 61 8.82 5.20 10.38
CA GLU A 61 9.75 5.12 11.52
C GLU A 61 10.06 6.50 12.09
N THR A 62 10.29 7.46 11.20
CA THR A 62 10.61 8.85 11.54
C THR A 62 9.44 9.51 12.27
N LEU A 63 8.22 9.33 11.77
CA LEU A 63 7.00 9.87 12.35
C LEU A 63 6.74 9.27 13.74
N THR A 64 6.89 7.96 13.90
CA THR A 64 6.76 7.29 15.21
C THR A 64 7.72 7.87 16.26
N LYS A 65 8.97 8.13 15.86
CA LYS A 65 9.99 8.76 16.72
C LYS A 65 9.63 10.21 17.08
N PHE A 66 9.21 11.01 16.11
CA PHE A 66 8.82 12.40 16.35
C PHE A 66 7.57 12.52 17.22
N ILE A 67 6.54 11.71 16.97
CA ILE A 67 5.32 11.68 17.80
C ILE A 67 5.70 11.34 19.25
N SER A 68 6.52 10.31 19.46
CA SER A 68 6.95 9.91 20.81
C SER A 68 7.69 11.05 21.52
N LYS A 69 8.57 11.77 20.81
CA LYS A 69 9.32 12.92 21.35
C LYS A 69 8.40 14.10 21.71
N PHE A 70 7.52 14.50 20.78
CA PHE A 70 6.61 15.63 20.99
C PHE A 70 5.54 15.35 22.05
N LEU A 71 5.16 14.08 22.24
CA LEU A 71 4.25 13.67 23.30
C LEU A 71 4.83 13.96 24.69
N VAL A 72 6.12 13.67 24.92
CA VAL A 72 6.80 13.99 26.19
C VAL A 72 6.89 15.50 26.41
N GLN A 73 7.11 16.25 25.33
CA GLN A 73 7.21 17.72 25.35
C GLN A 73 5.84 18.42 25.42
N LYS A 74 4.73 17.67 25.36
CA LYS A 74 3.34 18.18 25.31
C LYS A 74 3.06 19.13 24.13
N GLU A 75 3.83 19.00 23.05
CA GLU A 75 3.69 19.82 21.84
C GLU A 75 2.72 19.17 20.85
N TYR A 76 1.43 19.17 21.16
CA TYR A 76 0.41 18.51 20.33
C TYR A 76 0.25 19.14 18.93
N LEU A 77 0.57 20.44 18.79
CA LEU A 77 0.59 21.11 17.49
C LEU A 77 1.69 20.55 16.58
N SER A 78 2.88 20.28 17.14
CA SER A 78 4.01 19.68 16.41
C SER A 78 3.67 18.27 15.94
N ILE A 79 2.95 17.48 16.76
CA ILE A 79 2.44 16.14 16.38
C ILE A 79 1.53 16.23 15.15
N LYS A 80 0.52 17.10 15.20
CA LYS A 80 -0.44 17.28 14.10
C LYS A 80 0.27 17.72 12.82
N ASN A 81 1.19 18.67 12.93
CA ASN A 81 1.94 19.18 11.78
C ASN A 81 2.83 18.09 11.17
N SER A 82 3.53 17.28 11.98
CA SER A 82 4.33 16.16 11.47
C SER A 82 3.48 15.12 10.75
N MET A 83 2.29 14.79 11.27
CA MET A 83 1.35 13.87 10.61
C MET A 83 0.87 14.42 9.26
N ILE A 84 0.51 15.71 9.20
CA ILE A 84 0.07 16.36 7.95
C ILE A 84 1.20 16.37 6.92
N ILE A 85 2.43 16.71 7.32
CA ILE A 85 3.58 16.73 6.42
C ILE A 85 3.85 15.33 5.87
N ALA A 86 3.86 14.30 6.73
CA ALA A 86 4.06 12.92 6.31
C ALA A 86 2.97 12.48 5.32
N PHE A 87 1.70 12.81 5.61
CA PHE A 87 0.58 12.54 4.71
C PHE A 87 0.75 13.22 3.35
N VAL A 88 1.05 14.51 3.32
CA VAL A 88 1.21 15.25 2.06
C VAL A 88 2.36 14.68 1.23
N ILE A 89 3.49 14.36 1.86
CA ILE A 89 4.63 13.74 1.16
C ILE A 89 4.22 12.39 0.57
N GLN A 90 3.58 11.52 1.35
CA GLN A 90 3.13 10.21 0.87
C GLN A 90 2.11 10.34 -0.26
N PHE A 91 1.10 11.21 -0.10
CA PHE A 91 0.04 11.42 -1.09
C PHE A 91 0.57 11.95 -2.42
N VAL A 92 1.51 12.90 -2.37
CA VAL A 92 2.15 13.46 -3.57
C VAL A 92 3.07 12.42 -4.22
N ALA A 93 3.86 11.69 -3.43
CA ALA A 93 4.77 10.66 -3.96
C ALA A 93 4.01 9.52 -4.62
N THR A 94 2.98 8.96 -3.97
CA THR A 94 2.17 7.89 -4.55
C THR A 94 1.35 8.38 -5.74
N GLY A 95 0.88 9.63 -5.72
CA GLY A 95 0.16 10.24 -6.82
C GLY A 95 1.04 10.42 -8.05
N PHE A 96 2.29 10.84 -7.85
CA PHE A 96 3.27 10.94 -8.93
C PHE A 96 3.60 9.57 -9.55
N ILE A 97 3.85 8.56 -8.70
CA ILE A 97 4.11 7.19 -9.15
C ILE A 97 2.89 6.60 -9.89
N SER A 98 1.68 6.74 -9.34
CA SER A 98 0.46 6.21 -9.97
C SER A 98 0.18 6.87 -11.31
N LEU A 99 0.39 8.18 -11.43
CA LEU A 99 0.24 8.91 -12.69
C LEU A 99 1.17 8.36 -13.77
N ILE A 100 2.45 8.13 -13.43
CA ILE A 100 3.42 7.52 -14.35
C ILE A 100 2.93 6.14 -14.79
N ILE A 101 2.49 5.28 -13.86
CA ILE A 101 2.01 3.94 -14.21
C ILE A 101 0.79 4.02 -15.12
N ILE A 102 -0.16 4.92 -14.87
CA ILE A 102 -1.39 5.05 -15.67
C ILE A 102 -1.05 5.49 -17.10
N ILE A 103 -0.14 6.46 -17.27
CA ILE A 103 0.31 6.93 -18.58
C ILE A 103 1.05 5.84 -19.35
N PHE A 104 1.91 5.08 -18.67
CA PHE A 104 2.71 4.02 -19.27
C PHE A 104 2.02 2.64 -19.26
N ALA A 105 0.77 2.55 -18.80
CA ALA A 105 0.10 1.27 -18.58
C ALA A 105 -0.04 0.45 -19.87
N ASP A 106 -0.38 1.10 -20.99
CA ASP A 106 -0.51 0.44 -22.29
C ASP A 106 0.86 -0.05 -22.81
N TYR A 107 1.92 0.72 -22.56
CA TYR A 107 3.30 0.32 -22.91
C TYR A 107 3.77 -0.87 -22.07
N LEU A 108 3.55 -0.84 -20.75
CA LEU A 108 3.87 -1.93 -19.82
C LEU A 108 3.08 -3.19 -20.16
N ALA A 109 1.80 -3.06 -20.51
CA ALA A 109 0.94 -4.18 -20.85
C ALA A 109 1.48 -4.99 -22.04
N VAL A 110 1.92 -4.30 -23.09
CA VAL A 110 2.41 -4.95 -24.32
C VAL A 110 3.86 -5.43 -24.16
N ASN A 111 4.76 -4.61 -23.61
CA ASN A 111 6.21 -4.88 -23.65
C ASN A 111 6.73 -5.65 -22.42
N TYR A 112 6.07 -5.54 -21.27
CA TYR A 112 6.50 -6.22 -20.05
C TYR A 112 5.60 -7.41 -19.73
N PHE A 113 4.29 -7.21 -19.68
CA PHE A 113 3.32 -8.26 -19.35
C PHE A 113 2.88 -9.10 -20.55
N HIS A 114 3.24 -8.70 -21.77
CA HIS A 114 2.91 -9.40 -23.02
C HIS A 114 1.40 -9.70 -23.19
N SER A 115 0.54 -8.86 -22.60
CA SER A 115 -0.91 -9.06 -22.59
C SER A 115 -1.65 -7.73 -22.50
N ASN A 116 -2.51 -7.45 -23.48
CA ASN A 116 -3.35 -6.24 -23.51
C ASN A 116 -4.33 -6.18 -22.33
N LEU A 117 -4.68 -7.32 -21.74
CA LEU A 117 -5.54 -7.38 -20.55
C LEU A 117 -4.86 -6.76 -19.31
N ALA A 118 -3.53 -6.58 -19.33
CA ALA A 118 -2.80 -6.01 -18.21
C ALA A 118 -3.05 -4.49 -18.05
N SER A 119 -3.34 -3.77 -19.14
CA SER A 119 -3.55 -2.32 -19.12
C SER A 119 -4.66 -1.88 -18.16
N PRO A 120 -5.90 -2.40 -18.25
CA PRO A 120 -6.96 -2.03 -17.32
C PRO A 120 -6.64 -2.44 -15.87
N VAL A 121 -5.96 -3.57 -15.67
CA VAL A 121 -5.54 -4.03 -14.34
C VAL A 121 -4.47 -3.11 -13.74
N LEU A 122 -3.49 -2.68 -14.53
CA LEU A 122 -2.46 -1.71 -14.15
C LEU A 122 -3.08 -0.37 -13.75
N LYS A 123 -4.00 0.16 -14.56
CA LYS A 123 -4.67 1.45 -14.28
C LYS A 123 -5.48 1.36 -12.98
N LEU A 124 -6.23 0.28 -12.79
CA LEU A 124 -7.03 0.05 -11.57
C LEU A 124 -6.14 -0.08 -10.33
N LEU A 125 -5.09 -0.90 -10.39
CA LEU A 125 -4.20 -1.11 -9.24
C LEU A 125 -3.31 0.10 -8.95
N ALA A 126 -2.92 0.89 -9.97
CA ALA A 126 -2.23 2.17 -9.76
C ALA A 126 -3.13 3.19 -9.04
N PHE A 127 -4.41 3.23 -9.40
CA PHE A 127 -5.38 4.06 -8.68
C PHE A 127 -5.58 3.58 -7.24
N ALA A 128 -5.69 2.26 -7.03
CA ALA A 128 -5.77 1.67 -5.68
C ALA A 128 -4.51 1.98 -4.84
N PHE A 129 -3.33 1.93 -5.44
CA PHE A 129 -2.06 2.29 -4.80
C PHE A 129 -2.02 3.75 -4.34
N TRP A 130 -2.56 4.67 -5.15
CA TRP A 130 -2.70 6.05 -4.74
C TRP A 130 -3.73 6.21 -3.62
N PHE A 131 -4.87 5.53 -3.72
CA PHE A 131 -5.91 5.56 -2.68
C PHE A 131 -5.41 5.04 -1.33
N ASP A 132 -4.55 4.01 -1.34
CA ASP A 132 -3.87 3.47 -0.16
C ASP A 132 -2.95 4.50 0.53
N SER A 133 -2.65 5.66 -0.06
CA SER A 133 -1.96 6.75 0.66
C SER A 133 -2.85 7.52 1.64
N LEU A 134 -4.17 7.34 1.58
CA LEU A 134 -5.12 7.96 2.51
C LEU A 134 -5.13 7.29 3.89
N THR A 135 -4.74 6.03 3.96
CA THR A 135 -4.52 5.32 5.23
C THR A 135 -3.19 5.76 5.82
N VAL A 136 -3.16 6.99 6.36
CA VAL A 136 -2.03 7.47 7.16
C VAL A 136 -1.96 6.65 8.44
N VAL A 137 -0.87 5.88 8.58
CA VAL A 137 -0.42 5.09 9.76
C VAL A 137 -1.53 4.57 10.66
#